data_AF-A0A4Y8UQI1-F1
#
_entry.id   AF-A0A4Y8UQI1-F1
#
_cell.length_a   1.000
_cell.length_b   1.000
_cell.length_c   1.000
_cell.angle_alpha   90.00
_cell.angle_beta   90.00
_cell.angle_gamma   90.00
#
_symmetry.space_group_name_H-M   'P 1'
#
loop_
_entity.id
_entity.type
_entity.pdbx_description
1 polymer ?
#
loop_
_entity_poly.entity_id
_entity_poly.type
_entity_poly.pdbx_seq_one_letter_code
_entity_poly.pdbx_strand_id
1 'polypeptide(L)'
;MDTVSPVLATRSVAPDGPVLARPLTPGEWSHLERLRAWLRNDGTDPHDAAALDARWGRLLADTSGDAPAAEGVAAAIGIAVGDLLVAAVPGVVWMMCPGPEGATPGVLHERRPHMPVLPVLDAQARRRTRVPAWTVDYVARASAHLHVATPGVPSPHPSPEASPTPPRHGAHALPDAPLDEGTWPSEPAPVAGRHGREPDTDPSAFFVARRPTSADTVATPVEAVVDPVTDAPVSVADVTDPLVPVAAAGHAAADGAAGPTPAWAGPPATEVPPAVADHAATTPDDLDADTNPTPAVAPAAPRAAAPATPGRGVRAGDRPLTPDDLPYRPSERVQDLALRALELALERAVRGDCAPFVLTREAHEVEVVEFEASDAGVAQAREAARRGGWSAAAIAWTTPADDTRPFPRVVVDASAAGRPGIRVAHAFAQDELGAREVGGPEVVGQAAPVL
;
A
#
# COMPACT_ATOMS: atom_id res chain seq x y z
N MET A 1 -50.22 26.93 11.55
CA MET A 1 -49.56 26.29 12.70
C MET A 1 -48.41 25.48 12.12
N ASP A 2 -47.31 26.16 11.85
CA ASP A 2 -46.14 25.57 11.18
C ASP A 2 -45.22 24.96 12.23
N THR A 3 -45.05 23.64 12.16
CA THR A 3 -44.13 22.87 13.02
C THR A 3 -42.81 22.73 12.29
N VAL A 4 -41.86 23.63 12.58
CA VAL A 4 -40.48 23.53 12.12
C VAL A 4 -39.77 22.49 13.00
N SER A 5 -39.40 21.36 12.40
CA SER A 5 -38.57 20.34 13.06
C SER A 5 -37.10 20.82 13.11
N PRO A 6 -36.44 20.82 14.28
CA PRO A 6 -35.03 21.18 14.38
C PRO A 6 -34.16 20.02 13.90
N VAL A 7 -33.46 20.21 12.78
CA VAL A 7 -32.37 19.34 12.33
C VAL A 7 -31.15 19.60 13.21
N LEU A 8 -30.94 18.77 14.23
CA LEU A 8 -29.68 18.69 14.96
C LEU A 8 -28.69 17.84 14.15
N ALA A 9 -28.02 18.45 13.18
CA ALA A 9 -26.80 17.90 12.60
C ALA A 9 -25.62 18.27 13.51
N THR A 10 -25.40 17.52 14.58
CA THR A 10 -24.15 17.58 15.34
C THR A 10 -23.06 16.93 14.50
N ARG A 11 -22.35 17.76 13.71
CA ARG A 11 -21.02 17.40 13.19
C ARG A 11 -20.12 17.23 14.40
N SER A 12 -19.76 15.98 14.68
CA SER A 12 -18.76 15.63 15.69
C SER A 12 -17.44 16.30 15.30
N VAL A 13 -17.04 17.32 16.06
CA VAL A 13 -15.74 17.97 15.90
C VAL A 13 -14.68 16.92 16.24
N ALA A 14 -13.80 16.60 15.29
CA ALA A 14 -12.71 15.67 15.52
C ALA A 14 -11.83 16.21 16.67
N PRO A 15 -11.52 15.42 17.70
CA PRO A 15 -10.64 15.85 18.78
C PRO A 15 -9.23 16.14 18.25
N ASP A 16 -8.69 17.31 18.58
CA ASP A 16 -7.39 17.87 18.12
C ASP A 16 -6.14 17.21 18.78
N GLY A 17 -6.19 15.90 19.06
CA GLY A 17 -5.07 15.17 19.65
C GLY A 17 -4.86 13.81 18.98
N PRO A 18 -3.66 13.20 19.09
CA PRO A 18 -3.43 11.85 18.60
C PRO A 18 -4.41 10.92 19.29
N VAL A 19 -5.38 10.41 18.54
CA VAL A 19 -6.40 9.49 19.05
C VAL A 19 -5.70 8.18 19.34
N LEU A 20 -5.28 8.02 20.60
CA LEU A 20 -4.75 6.75 21.09
C LEU A 20 -5.85 5.69 21.06
N ALA A 21 -5.44 4.43 20.91
CA ALA A 21 -6.36 3.32 21.06
C ALA A 21 -7.07 3.38 22.42
N ARG A 22 -8.37 3.10 22.43
CA ARG A 22 -9.21 3.13 23.65
C ARG A 22 -9.91 1.79 23.86
N PRO A 23 -10.33 1.48 25.10
CA PRO A 23 -11.19 0.33 25.34
C PRO A 23 -12.49 0.43 24.53
N LEU A 24 -13.00 -0.74 24.13
CA LEU A 24 -14.32 -0.87 23.53
C LEU A 24 -15.41 -0.51 24.55
N THR A 25 -16.37 0.27 24.12
CA THR A 25 -17.60 0.55 24.88
C THR A 25 -18.50 -0.68 24.93
N PRO A 26 -19.45 -0.77 25.88
CA PRO A 26 -20.41 -1.88 25.93
C PRO A 26 -21.22 -2.06 24.64
N GLY A 27 -21.56 -0.96 23.96
CA GLY A 27 -22.29 -0.99 22.69
C GLY A 27 -21.45 -1.61 21.56
N GLU A 28 -20.17 -1.25 21.49
CA GLU A 28 -19.23 -1.82 20.51
C GLU A 28 -18.97 -3.31 20.78
N TRP A 29 -18.78 -3.70 22.06
CA TRP A 29 -18.72 -5.11 22.45
C TRP A 29 -19.96 -5.89 22.00
N SER A 30 -21.14 -5.33 22.25
CA SER A 30 -22.41 -5.96 21.84
C SER A 30 -22.50 -6.08 20.32
N HIS A 31 -21.90 -5.16 19.56
CA HIS A 31 -21.84 -5.25 18.10
C HIS A 31 -20.93 -6.37 17.63
N LEU A 32 -19.74 -6.53 18.22
CA LEU A 32 -18.84 -7.64 17.92
C LEU A 32 -19.51 -8.99 18.19
N GLU A 33 -20.20 -9.13 19.32
CA GLU A 33 -20.95 -10.35 19.66
C GLU A 33 -22.05 -10.68 18.65
N ARG A 34 -22.76 -9.68 18.11
CA ARG A 34 -23.75 -9.91 17.05
C ARG A 34 -23.11 -10.46 15.78
N LEU A 35 -21.94 -9.95 15.39
CA LEU A 35 -21.21 -10.46 14.22
C LEU A 35 -20.69 -11.89 14.45
N ARG A 36 -20.18 -12.19 15.65
CA ARG A 36 -19.78 -13.56 16.05
C ARG A 36 -20.96 -14.53 16.03
N ALA A 37 -22.11 -14.13 16.55
CA ALA A 37 -23.32 -14.94 16.54
C ALA A 37 -23.81 -15.18 15.11
N TRP A 38 -23.79 -14.15 14.26
CA TRP A 38 -24.14 -14.27 12.85
C TRP A 38 -23.25 -15.30 12.12
N LEU A 39 -21.92 -15.24 12.31
CA LEU A 39 -20.99 -16.14 11.63
C LEU A 39 -21.20 -17.61 12.04
N ARG A 40 -21.48 -17.86 13.33
CA ARG A 40 -21.84 -19.20 13.84
C ARG A 40 -23.17 -19.70 13.25
N ASN A 41 -24.17 -18.82 13.14
CA ASN A 41 -25.46 -19.17 12.55
C ASN A 41 -25.38 -19.46 11.04
N ASP A 42 -24.40 -18.86 10.35
CA ASP A 42 -24.04 -19.16 8.96
C ASP A 42 -23.33 -20.53 8.82
N GLY A 43 -23.05 -21.22 9.93
CA GLY A 43 -22.39 -22.54 9.96
C GLY A 43 -20.88 -22.47 9.77
N THR A 44 -20.29 -21.27 9.85
CA THR A 44 -18.85 -21.08 9.80
C THR A 44 -18.29 -21.13 11.22
N ASP A 45 -17.27 -21.97 11.45
CA ASP A 45 -16.57 -22.01 12.74
C ASP A 45 -15.64 -20.79 12.88
N PRO A 46 -15.91 -19.84 13.81
CA PRO A 46 -15.07 -18.66 13.99
C PRO A 46 -13.68 -18.98 14.59
N HIS A 47 -13.48 -20.18 15.11
CA HIS A 47 -12.24 -20.60 15.77
C HIS A 47 -11.30 -21.41 14.87
N ASP A 48 -11.64 -21.57 13.58
CA ASP A 48 -10.83 -22.27 12.60
C ASP A 48 -10.53 -21.35 11.40
N ALA A 49 -9.26 -20.97 11.24
CA ALA A 49 -8.82 -20.14 10.12
C ALA A 49 -9.14 -20.77 8.76
N ALA A 50 -9.07 -22.10 8.61
CA ALA A 50 -9.40 -22.75 7.35
C ALA A 50 -10.91 -22.65 7.03
N ALA A 51 -11.76 -22.71 8.06
CA ALA A 51 -13.20 -22.50 7.89
C ALA A 51 -13.51 -21.04 7.48
N LEU A 52 -12.77 -20.07 8.01
CA LEU A 52 -12.86 -18.66 7.61
C LEU A 52 -12.43 -18.46 6.15
N ASP A 53 -11.33 -19.06 5.71
CA ASP A 53 -10.89 -19.01 4.31
C ASP A 53 -11.91 -19.65 3.36
N ALA A 54 -12.49 -20.80 3.74
CA ALA A 54 -13.55 -21.41 2.95
C ALA A 54 -14.78 -20.50 2.83
N ARG A 55 -15.16 -19.81 3.92
CA ARG A 55 -16.27 -18.84 3.91
C ARG A 55 -15.94 -17.60 3.09
N TRP A 56 -14.71 -17.12 3.15
CA TRP A 56 -14.20 -16.02 2.35
C TRP A 56 -14.25 -16.34 0.85
N GLY A 57 -13.84 -17.54 0.46
CA GLY A 57 -13.95 -18.02 -0.92
C GLY A 57 -15.40 -17.99 -1.43
N ARG A 58 -16.36 -18.43 -0.61
CA ARG A 58 -17.79 -18.34 -0.95
C ARG A 58 -18.25 -16.89 -1.09
N LEU A 59 -17.87 -16.01 -0.15
CA LEU A 59 -18.19 -14.58 -0.22
C LEU A 59 -17.71 -13.96 -1.54
N LEU A 60 -16.47 -14.26 -1.95
CA LEU A 60 -15.94 -13.77 -3.22
C LEU A 60 -16.68 -14.37 -4.42
N ALA A 61 -17.01 -15.66 -4.40
CA ALA A 61 -17.75 -16.31 -5.50
C ALA A 61 -19.18 -15.77 -5.66
N ASP A 62 -19.88 -15.52 -4.56
CA ASP A 62 -21.29 -15.10 -4.55
C ASP A 62 -21.47 -13.60 -4.89
N THR A 63 -20.43 -12.79 -4.68
CA THR A 63 -20.47 -11.35 -4.94
C THR A 63 -19.90 -11.06 -6.33
N SER A 64 -20.78 -10.82 -7.31
CA SER A 64 -20.38 -10.18 -8.57
C SER A 64 -19.69 -8.85 -8.27
N GLY A 65 -18.65 -8.47 -9.02
CA GLY A 65 -17.84 -7.27 -8.75
C GLY A 65 -18.63 -5.98 -8.51
N ASP A 66 -19.84 -5.87 -9.08
CA ASP A 66 -20.69 -4.68 -9.02
C ASP A 66 -21.82 -4.73 -7.97
N ALA A 67 -21.97 -5.83 -7.20
CA ALA A 67 -23.04 -5.94 -6.21
C ALA A 67 -22.75 -5.09 -4.96
N PRO A 68 -23.77 -4.39 -4.39
CA PRO A 68 -23.59 -3.60 -3.18
C PRO A 68 -23.05 -4.49 -2.07
N ALA A 69 -22.04 -3.95 -1.39
CA ALA A 69 -21.10 -4.77 -0.67
C ALA A 69 -21.75 -5.45 0.54
N ALA A 70 -21.53 -6.76 0.71
CA ALA A 70 -21.86 -7.49 1.93
C ALA A 70 -20.86 -7.12 3.05
N GLU A 71 -20.74 -5.83 3.38
CA GLU A 71 -19.75 -5.28 4.33
C GLU A 71 -19.80 -6.00 5.67
N GLY A 72 -20.99 -6.38 6.12
CA GLY A 72 -21.17 -7.15 7.35
C GLY A 72 -20.46 -8.50 7.37
N VAL A 73 -20.34 -9.18 6.21
CA VAL A 73 -19.66 -10.50 6.14
C VAL A 73 -18.15 -10.34 6.24
N ALA A 74 -17.58 -9.37 5.51
CA ALA A 74 -16.15 -9.08 5.59
C ALA A 74 -15.76 -8.62 7.00
N ALA A 75 -16.58 -7.77 7.62
CA ALA A 75 -16.39 -7.35 9.01
C ALA A 75 -16.48 -8.55 9.97
N ALA A 76 -17.49 -9.43 9.83
CA ALA A 76 -17.62 -10.61 10.68
C ALA A 76 -16.41 -11.56 10.58
N ILE A 77 -15.87 -11.77 9.37
CA ILE A 77 -14.66 -12.57 9.16
C ILE A 77 -13.44 -11.88 9.79
N GLY A 78 -13.30 -10.56 9.61
CA GLY A 78 -12.24 -9.78 10.28
C GLY A 78 -12.31 -9.89 11.80
N ILE A 79 -13.51 -9.83 12.40
CA ILE A 79 -13.68 -10.03 13.85
C ILE A 79 -13.28 -11.44 14.28
N ALA A 80 -13.67 -12.49 13.54
CA ALA A 80 -13.24 -13.85 13.86
C ALA A 80 -11.71 -14.03 13.75
N VAL A 81 -11.08 -13.42 12.75
CA VAL A 81 -9.60 -13.38 12.65
C VAL A 81 -8.98 -12.68 13.86
N GLY A 82 -9.54 -11.56 14.33
CA GLY A 82 -9.08 -10.91 15.55
C GLY A 82 -9.25 -11.78 16.81
N ASP A 83 -10.32 -12.57 16.90
CA ASP A 83 -10.52 -13.53 18.01
C ASP A 83 -9.47 -14.65 17.99
N LEU A 84 -9.10 -15.15 16.81
CA LEU A 84 -7.97 -16.09 16.66
C LEU A 84 -6.66 -15.48 17.18
N LEU A 85 -6.39 -14.21 16.89
CA LEU A 85 -5.19 -13.52 17.38
C LEU A 85 -5.18 -13.34 18.90
N VAL A 86 -6.31 -12.96 19.49
CA VAL A 86 -6.48 -12.85 20.95
C VAL A 86 -6.28 -14.21 21.63
N ALA A 87 -6.78 -15.29 21.02
CA ALA A 87 -6.59 -16.64 21.54
C ALA A 87 -5.14 -17.16 21.39
N ALA A 88 -4.46 -16.81 20.29
CA ALA A 88 -3.13 -17.29 19.96
C ALA A 88 -1.99 -16.54 20.67
N VAL A 89 -2.18 -15.27 21.04
CA VAL A 89 -1.12 -14.41 21.58
C VAL A 89 -1.49 -13.89 22.97
N PRO A 90 -0.85 -14.38 24.05
CA PRO A 90 -1.11 -13.90 25.40
C PRO A 90 -0.85 -12.39 25.54
N GLY A 91 -1.76 -11.68 26.22
CA GLY A 91 -1.64 -10.23 26.45
C GLY A 91 -2.08 -9.36 25.27
N VAL A 92 -2.61 -9.95 24.20
CA VAL A 92 -3.33 -9.22 23.16
C VAL A 92 -4.77 -9.00 23.58
N VAL A 93 -5.25 -7.77 23.40
CA VAL A 93 -6.61 -7.36 23.76
C VAL A 93 -7.28 -6.62 22.61
N TRP A 94 -8.61 -6.74 22.56
CA TRP A 94 -9.46 -5.97 21.66
C TRP A 94 -9.56 -4.51 22.13
N MET A 95 -9.32 -3.58 21.21
CA MET A 95 -9.35 -2.14 21.43
C MET A 95 -10.01 -1.44 20.24
N MET A 96 -10.50 -0.23 20.47
CA MET A 96 -10.88 0.67 19.39
C MET A 96 -9.66 1.49 18.99
N CYS A 97 -9.19 1.31 17.76
CA CYS A 97 -7.96 1.91 17.24
C CYS A 97 -8.28 3.04 16.25
N PRO A 98 -7.41 4.04 16.12
CA PRO A 98 -7.51 4.98 15.00
C PRO A 98 -7.33 4.24 13.68
N GLY A 99 -8.20 4.51 12.70
CA GLY A 99 -8.11 4.01 11.34
C GLY A 99 -8.38 5.15 10.33
N PRO A 100 -8.12 4.90 9.03
CA PRO A 100 -8.20 5.93 7.98
C PRO A 100 -9.61 6.49 7.80
N GLU A 101 -10.63 5.65 7.98
CA GLU A 101 -12.05 6.03 7.88
C GLU A 101 -12.69 6.33 9.24
N GLY A 102 -11.87 6.45 10.29
CA GLY A 102 -12.29 6.65 11.67
C GLY A 102 -11.90 5.50 12.59
N ALA A 103 -12.49 5.49 13.79
CA ALA A 103 -12.18 4.50 14.80
C ALA A 103 -12.66 3.10 14.37
N THR A 104 -11.75 2.13 14.38
CA THR A 104 -12.02 0.74 13.95
C THR A 104 -11.59 -0.27 15.02
N PRO A 105 -12.32 -1.38 15.22
CA PRO A 105 -11.88 -2.45 16.10
C PRO A 105 -10.53 -3.00 15.63
N GLY A 106 -9.58 -3.08 16.56
CA GLY A 106 -8.25 -3.66 16.35
C GLY A 106 -7.82 -4.50 17.54
N VAL A 107 -6.80 -5.31 17.32
CA VAL A 107 -6.15 -6.09 18.39
C VAL A 107 -4.74 -5.57 18.58
N LEU A 108 -4.34 -5.35 19.84
CA LEU A 108 -3.00 -4.86 20.15
C LEU A 108 -2.45 -5.58 21.38
N HIS A 109 -1.14 -5.70 21.42
CA HIS A 109 -0.43 -6.18 22.60
C HIS A 109 -0.25 -5.02 23.59
N GLU A 110 -0.56 -5.19 24.88
CA GLU A 110 -0.50 -4.10 25.89
C GLU A 110 0.85 -3.38 25.94
N ARG A 111 1.95 -4.12 25.74
CA ARG A 111 3.32 -3.57 25.67
C ARG A 111 3.67 -2.84 24.37
N ARG A 112 2.84 -2.90 23.32
CA ARG A 112 3.04 -2.24 22.02
C ARG A 112 1.75 -1.53 21.54
N PRO A 113 1.26 -0.52 22.28
CA PRO A 113 -0.02 0.13 21.96
C PRO A 113 0.00 0.92 20.63
N HIS A 114 1.19 1.18 20.07
CA HIS A 114 1.38 1.90 18.81
C HIS A 114 1.39 0.99 17.57
N MET A 115 1.26 -0.33 17.73
CA MET A 115 1.28 -1.30 16.63
C MET A 115 0.06 -2.21 16.70
N PRO A 116 -1.16 -1.67 16.50
CA PRO A 116 -2.35 -2.49 16.42
C PRO A 116 -2.37 -3.26 15.10
N VAL A 117 -2.93 -4.46 15.13
CA VAL A 117 -3.39 -5.16 13.95
C VAL A 117 -4.87 -4.81 13.77
N LEU A 118 -5.31 -4.51 12.54
CA LEU A 118 -6.68 -4.06 12.25
C LEU A 118 -7.46 -5.06 11.36
N PRO A 119 -7.80 -6.27 11.86
CA PRO A 119 -8.35 -7.34 11.03
C PRO A 119 -9.59 -6.98 10.21
N VAL A 120 -10.45 -6.08 10.71
CA VAL A 120 -11.66 -5.63 9.99
C VAL A 120 -11.29 -4.80 8.77
N LEU A 121 -10.34 -3.87 8.92
CA LEU A 121 -9.87 -3.01 7.83
C LEU A 121 -9.13 -3.85 6.78
N ASP A 122 -8.28 -4.78 7.23
CA ASP A 122 -7.53 -5.69 6.37
C ASP A 122 -8.45 -6.61 5.56
N ALA A 123 -9.52 -7.12 6.17
CA ALA A 123 -10.55 -7.88 5.47
C ALA A 123 -11.24 -7.01 4.42
N GLN A 124 -11.67 -5.80 4.77
CA GLN A 124 -12.30 -4.88 3.80
C GLN A 124 -11.37 -4.55 2.62
N ALA A 125 -10.09 -4.27 2.88
CA ALA A 125 -9.09 -4.04 1.84
C ALA A 125 -8.93 -5.26 0.91
N ARG A 126 -8.77 -6.47 1.48
CA ARG A 126 -8.64 -7.72 0.72
C ARG A 126 -9.88 -8.07 -0.08
N ARG A 127 -11.06 -7.66 0.39
CA ARG A 127 -12.29 -7.84 -0.38
C ARG A 127 -12.32 -6.96 -1.62
N ARG A 128 -11.90 -5.70 -1.50
CA ARG A 128 -11.80 -4.77 -2.64
C ARG A 128 -10.85 -5.30 -3.71
N THR A 129 -9.72 -5.84 -3.31
CA THR A 129 -8.72 -6.44 -4.22
C THR A 129 -8.99 -7.91 -4.55
N ARG A 130 -10.09 -8.48 -4.02
CA ARG A 130 -10.53 -9.87 -4.23
C ARG A 130 -9.45 -10.92 -3.97
N VAL A 131 -8.61 -10.71 -2.94
CA VAL A 131 -7.55 -11.65 -2.55
C VAL A 131 -8.18 -12.97 -2.07
N PRO A 132 -7.89 -14.12 -2.73
CA PRO A 132 -8.35 -15.42 -2.26
C PRO A 132 -7.52 -15.89 -1.06
N ALA A 133 -8.09 -16.79 -0.25
CA ALA A 133 -7.42 -17.56 0.81
C ALA A 133 -6.27 -16.83 1.54
N TRP A 134 -6.61 -16.06 2.57
CA TRP A 134 -5.65 -15.17 3.24
C TRP A 134 -5.60 -15.36 4.76
N THR A 135 -6.64 -15.92 5.37
CA THR A 135 -6.82 -15.88 6.82
C THR A 135 -5.80 -16.76 7.54
N VAL A 136 -5.47 -17.95 7.02
CA VAL A 136 -4.45 -18.84 7.64
C VAL A 136 -3.09 -18.16 7.71
N ASP A 137 -2.58 -17.70 6.57
CA ASP A 137 -1.25 -17.07 6.51
C ASP A 137 -1.22 -15.73 7.24
N TYR A 138 -2.32 -14.98 7.17
CA TYR A 138 -2.46 -13.71 7.88
C TYR A 138 -2.42 -13.90 9.39
N VAL A 139 -3.16 -14.88 9.94
CA VAL A 139 -3.13 -15.17 11.39
C VAL A 139 -1.71 -15.52 11.82
N ALA A 140 -0.98 -16.36 11.05
CA ALA A 140 0.41 -16.68 11.36
C ALA A 140 1.32 -15.43 11.40
N ARG A 141 1.25 -14.57 10.37
CA ARG A 141 2.07 -13.34 10.29
C ARG A 141 1.69 -12.31 11.35
N ALA A 142 0.40 -12.08 11.55
CA ALA A 142 -0.10 -11.13 12.55
C ALA A 142 0.20 -11.61 13.98
N SER A 143 0.12 -12.93 14.25
CA SER A 143 0.56 -13.49 15.52
C SER A 143 2.05 -13.24 15.76
N ALA A 144 2.91 -13.44 14.75
CA ALA A 144 4.34 -13.15 14.87
C ALA A 144 4.62 -11.65 15.10
N HIS A 145 3.86 -10.77 14.45
CA HIS A 145 3.95 -9.32 14.64
C HIS A 145 3.56 -8.89 16.08
N LEU A 146 2.51 -9.50 16.62
CA LEU A 146 2.00 -9.23 17.97
C LEU A 146 2.86 -9.87 19.07
N HIS A 147 3.65 -10.90 18.76
CA HIS A 147 4.61 -11.45 19.71
C HIS A 147 5.68 -10.41 20.02
N VAL A 148 5.61 -9.86 21.23
CA VAL A 148 6.75 -9.14 21.79
C VAL A 148 7.80 -10.18 22.09
N ALA A 149 8.89 -10.19 21.32
CA ALA A 149 10.12 -10.81 21.78
C ALA A 149 10.41 -10.16 23.14
N THR A 150 10.10 -10.87 24.23
CA THR A 150 10.50 -10.42 25.55
C THR A 150 12.00 -10.32 25.42
N PRO A 151 12.61 -9.12 25.55
CA PRO A 151 14.04 -9.00 25.50
C PRO A 151 14.51 -9.94 26.59
N GLY A 152 15.08 -11.08 26.19
CA GLY A 152 15.61 -12.02 27.14
C GLY A 152 16.62 -11.21 27.90
N VAL A 153 16.37 -10.96 29.19
CA VAL A 153 17.40 -10.44 30.08
C VAL A 153 18.60 -11.32 29.76
N PRO A 154 19.68 -10.76 29.19
CA PRO A 154 20.77 -11.58 28.71
C PRO A 154 21.15 -12.47 29.89
N SER A 155 20.93 -13.78 29.72
CA SER A 155 21.33 -14.73 30.75
C SER A 155 22.78 -14.41 31.02
N PRO A 156 23.16 -14.06 32.27
CA PRO A 156 24.52 -13.63 32.56
C PRO A 156 25.43 -14.68 31.96
N HIS A 157 26.16 -14.30 30.91
CA HIS A 157 27.16 -15.17 30.35
C HIS A 157 28.02 -15.60 31.54
N PRO A 158 28.17 -16.91 31.81
CA PRO A 158 29.06 -17.34 32.86
C PRO A 158 30.38 -16.64 32.58
N SER A 159 30.84 -15.81 33.53
CA SER A 159 32.13 -15.14 33.45
C SER A 159 33.13 -16.18 32.95
N PRO A 160 33.91 -15.90 31.91
CA PRO A 160 34.90 -16.84 31.42
C PRO A 160 35.79 -17.21 32.62
N GLU A 161 35.60 -18.44 33.09
CA GLU A 161 36.38 -19.03 34.16
C GLU A 161 37.83 -18.92 33.71
N ALA A 162 38.62 -18.22 34.51
CA ALA A 162 39.99 -17.85 34.18
C ALA A 162 40.73 -19.11 33.71
N SER A 163 41.02 -19.15 32.40
CA SER A 163 41.83 -20.21 31.84
C SER A 163 43.16 -20.23 32.59
N PRO A 164 43.58 -21.37 33.15
CA PRO A 164 44.83 -21.45 33.89
C PRO A 164 45.98 -21.07 32.96
N THR A 165 46.72 -20.04 33.37
CA THR A 165 47.91 -19.53 32.68
C THR A 165 48.87 -20.69 32.38
N PRO A 166 49.19 -20.99 31.11
CA PRO A 166 50.18 -22.01 30.80
C PRO A 166 51.58 -21.55 31.30
N PRO A 167 52.42 -22.47 31.80
CA PRO A 167 53.76 -22.13 32.25
C PRO A 167 54.62 -21.65 31.07
N ARG A 168 55.23 -20.48 31.23
CA ARG A 168 56.27 -19.96 30.33
C ARG A 168 57.42 -20.96 30.25
N HIS A 169 57.58 -21.60 29.10
CA HIS A 169 58.82 -22.29 28.73
C HIS A 169 59.65 -21.44 27.78
N GLY A 170 60.84 -21.13 28.27
CA GLY A 170 62.12 -20.97 27.57
C GLY A 170 62.10 -20.52 26.12
N ALA A 171 62.55 -19.29 25.92
CA ALA A 171 63.11 -18.81 24.66
C ALA A 171 64.20 -19.77 24.14
N HIS A 172 64.01 -20.28 22.93
CA HIS A 172 65.11 -20.71 22.07
C HIS A 172 65.14 -19.84 20.82
N ALA A 173 66.28 -19.19 20.64
CA ALA A 173 66.62 -18.31 19.54
C ALA A 173 67.15 -19.08 18.32
N LEU A 174 67.16 -18.36 17.19
CA LEU A 174 67.94 -18.52 15.93
C LEU A 174 67.23 -19.22 14.75
N PRO A 175 67.64 -18.97 13.49
CA PRO A 175 68.19 -17.74 12.90
C PRO A 175 67.59 -17.37 11.52
N ASP A 176 67.94 -16.17 11.06
CA ASP A 176 67.77 -15.64 9.69
C ASP A 176 68.31 -16.57 8.59
N ALA A 177 67.58 -16.67 7.47
CA ALA A 177 68.09 -17.07 6.15
C ALA A 177 67.19 -16.53 5.01
N PRO A 178 67.76 -16.31 3.80
CA PRO A 178 67.35 -15.25 2.88
C PRO A 178 66.32 -15.67 1.81
N LEU A 179 65.72 -14.63 1.22
CA LEU A 179 64.83 -14.67 0.04
C LEU A 179 65.56 -15.27 -1.17
N ASP A 180 64.94 -16.27 -1.80
CA ASP A 180 65.34 -16.83 -3.10
C ASP A 180 64.29 -16.46 -4.15
N GLU A 181 64.73 -15.72 -5.16
CA GLU A 181 63.98 -15.36 -6.37
C GLU A 181 63.97 -16.57 -7.31
N GLY A 182 62.77 -17.06 -7.67
CA GLY A 182 62.68 -18.25 -8.52
C GLY A 182 61.37 -18.37 -9.29
N THR A 183 61.38 -17.79 -10.50
CA THR A 183 60.95 -18.46 -11.74
C THR A 183 59.50 -18.97 -11.85
N TRP A 184 58.66 -18.18 -12.52
CA TRP A 184 57.38 -18.64 -13.10
C TRP A 184 57.61 -19.18 -14.53
N PRO A 185 57.19 -20.41 -14.87
CA PRO A 185 57.13 -20.85 -16.26
C PRO A 185 55.78 -20.49 -16.91
N SER A 186 55.89 -19.94 -18.12
CA SER A 186 54.81 -19.63 -19.05
C SER A 186 54.18 -20.87 -19.70
N GLU A 187 52.85 -20.79 -19.87
CA GLU A 187 51.98 -21.29 -20.98
C GLU A 187 52.00 -22.78 -21.41
N PRO A 188 50.84 -23.31 -21.89
CA PRO A 188 50.61 -23.21 -23.34
C PRO A 188 49.15 -23.00 -23.83
N ALA A 189 49.11 -22.42 -25.03
CA ALA A 189 48.06 -22.14 -26.02
C ALA A 189 46.88 -23.14 -26.23
N PRO A 190 45.77 -22.67 -26.85
CA PRO A 190 44.62 -23.51 -27.23
C PRO A 190 44.75 -24.14 -28.63
N VAL A 191 44.26 -25.37 -28.76
CA VAL A 191 44.17 -26.14 -30.02
C VAL A 191 42.88 -25.81 -30.76
N ALA A 192 43.03 -25.35 -32.00
CA ALA A 192 41.96 -25.29 -32.99
C ALA A 192 41.79 -26.66 -33.69
N GLY A 193 40.56 -27.15 -33.77
CA GLY A 193 40.18 -28.35 -34.52
C GLY A 193 38.83 -28.15 -35.21
N ARG A 194 38.78 -28.50 -36.49
CA ARG A 194 37.84 -28.07 -37.52
C ARG A 194 37.08 -29.31 -38.06
N HIS A 195 35.92 -29.08 -38.69
CA HIS A 195 35.11 -30.00 -39.51
C HIS A 195 34.23 -30.99 -38.70
N GLY A 196 32.96 -31.25 -39.02
CA GLY A 196 32.09 -30.88 -40.12
C GLY A 196 30.94 -31.91 -40.21
N ARG A 197 29.95 -31.60 -41.08
CA ARG A 197 29.05 -32.56 -41.77
C ARG A 197 27.67 -32.84 -41.18
N GLU A 198 26.71 -32.11 -41.73
CA GLU A 198 25.31 -32.47 -41.99
C GLU A 198 25.24 -33.68 -42.97
N PRO A 199 24.23 -34.55 -42.86
CA PRO A 199 23.20 -34.52 -43.91
C PRO A 199 21.77 -34.81 -43.41
N ASP A 200 20.87 -33.92 -43.83
CA ASP A 200 19.60 -34.16 -44.54
C ASP A 200 19.18 -35.63 -44.81
N THR A 201 18.01 -36.05 -44.29
CA THR A 201 17.08 -36.98 -44.96
C THR A 201 15.67 -36.93 -44.31
N ASP A 202 14.75 -36.24 -44.97
CA ASP A 202 13.31 -36.60 -45.12
C ASP A 202 13.20 -37.19 -46.57
N PRO A 203 12.15 -37.91 -47.06
CA PRO A 203 10.79 -37.97 -46.53
C PRO A 203 10.00 -39.29 -46.68
N SER A 204 8.75 -39.25 -46.17
CA SER A 204 7.56 -39.99 -46.63
C SER A 204 7.44 -41.48 -46.25
N ALA A 205 6.28 -42.09 -46.01
CA ALA A 205 4.90 -41.69 -45.77
C ALA A 205 4.06 -42.99 -45.59
N PHE A 206 2.77 -42.83 -45.22
CA PHE A 206 1.63 -43.74 -45.41
C PHE A 206 1.26 -44.84 -44.38
N PHE A 207 0.19 -44.51 -43.62
CA PHE A 207 -1.12 -45.19 -43.55
C PHE A 207 -1.42 -46.33 -42.52
N VAL A 208 -2.46 -46.04 -41.71
CA VAL A 208 -3.64 -46.88 -41.33
C VAL A 208 -3.67 -47.64 -39.98
N ALA A 209 -4.43 -47.02 -39.07
CA ALA A 209 -5.57 -47.56 -38.29
C ALA A 209 -5.42 -48.18 -36.88
N ARG A 210 -6.43 -47.77 -36.08
CA ARG A 210 -7.12 -48.39 -34.94
C ARG A 210 -6.55 -48.21 -33.52
N ARG A 211 -7.30 -47.37 -32.77
CA ARG A 211 -7.54 -47.35 -31.29
C ARG A 211 -7.85 -48.74 -30.70
N PRO A 212 -8.02 -48.90 -29.37
CA PRO A 212 -7.41 -48.21 -28.20
C PRO A 212 -6.95 -49.24 -27.11
N THR A 213 -6.14 -48.83 -26.12
CA THR A 213 -6.33 -49.17 -24.68
C THR A 213 -5.23 -48.58 -23.79
N SER A 214 -5.67 -48.18 -22.61
CA SER A 214 -5.00 -47.66 -21.41
C SER A 214 -3.64 -48.25 -21.04
N ALA A 215 -2.74 -47.42 -20.50
CA ALA A 215 -2.16 -47.53 -19.15
C ALA A 215 -0.97 -46.57 -18.99
N ASP A 216 -0.88 -45.99 -17.79
CA ASP A 216 0.29 -45.39 -17.14
C ASP A 216 1.07 -44.29 -17.87
N THR A 217 0.81 -43.06 -17.44
CA THR A 217 1.81 -41.99 -17.48
C THR A 217 1.98 -41.45 -16.07
N VAL A 218 3.11 -41.82 -15.47
CA VAL A 218 3.67 -41.18 -14.27
C VAL A 218 4.03 -39.74 -14.67
N ALA A 219 3.24 -38.78 -14.21
CA ALA A 219 3.59 -37.38 -14.32
C ALA A 219 4.53 -37.01 -13.16
N THR A 220 5.77 -36.68 -13.48
CA THR A 220 6.68 -35.94 -12.60
C THR A 220 6.09 -34.56 -12.30
N PRO A 221 6.02 -34.13 -11.02
CA PRO A 221 5.61 -32.77 -10.72
C PRO A 221 6.75 -31.81 -11.08
N VAL A 222 6.43 -30.82 -11.91
CA VAL A 222 7.26 -29.63 -12.09
C VAL A 222 6.95 -28.74 -10.88
N GLU A 223 7.90 -28.62 -9.96
CA GLU A 223 7.87 -27.59 -8.91
C GLU A 223 7.95 -26.22 -9.58
N ALA A 224 6.79 -25.58 -9.72
CA ALA A 224 6.74 -24.16 -9.98
C ALA A 224 7.11 -23.43 -8.69
N VAL A 225 8.33 -22.90 -8.64
CA VAL A 225 8.75 -21.93 -7.64
C VAL A 225 7.91 -20.68 -7.85
N VAL A 226 6.90 -20.50 -6.99
CA VAL A 226 6.14 -19.26 -6.87
C VAL A 226 6.86 -18.44 -5.82
N ASP A 227 7.39 -17.28 -6.20
CA ASP A 227 7.97 -16.32 -5.26
C ASP A 227 6.91 -15.90 -4.22
N PRO A 228 7.22 -15.93 -2.91
CA PRO A 228 6.26 -15.52 -1.90
C PRO A 228 6.05 -14.00 -1.98
N VAL A 229 4.83 -13.58 -2.35
CA VAL A 229 4.37 -12.20 -2.19
C VAL A 229 4.43 -11.83 -0.71
N THR A 230 5.33 -10.93 -0.34
CA THR A 230 5.50 -10.43 1.03
C THR A 230 4.42 -9.41 1.37
N ASP A 231 3.22 -9.87 1.70
CA ASP A 231 2.14 -9.02 2.23
C ASP A 231 2.27 -8.89 3.76
N ALA A 232 2.89 -7.80 4.21
CA ALA A 232 2.80 -7.37 5.61
C ALA A 232 1.33 -7.07 6.01
N PRO A 233 0.93 -7.23 7.29
CA PRO A 233 -0.37 -6.73 7.76
C PRO A 233 -0.46 -5.23 7.47
N VAL A 234 -1.64 -4.76 7.05
CA VAL A 234 -1.82 -3.37 6.60
C VAL A 234 -1.57 -2.46 7.79
N SER A 235 -0.53 -1.63 7.68
CA SER A 235 -0.31 -0.54 8.63
C SER A 235 -1.35 0.55 8.37
N VAL A 236 -1.72 1.32 9.40
CA VAL A 236 -2.71 2.43 9.32
C VAL A 236 -2.38 3.44 8.21
N ALA A 237 -1.14 3.44 7.70
CA ALA A 237 -0.68 4.28 6.61
C ALA A 237 -1.23 3.91 5.20
N ASP A 238 -1.81 2.72 4.98
CA ASP A 238 -1.80 2.11 3.63
C ASP A 238 -3.16 1.97 2.88
N VAL A 239 -4.20 2.72 3.24
CA VAL A 239 -5.54 2.57 2.61
C VAL A 239 -6.18 3.90 2.23
N THR A 240 -6.03 4.30 0.97
CA THR A 240 -6.84 5.35 0.32
C THR A 240 -7.36 4.85 -1.03
N ASP A 241 -8.68 4.73 -1.15
CA ASP A 241 -9.39 4.60 -2.44
C ASP A 241 -10.70 5.41 -2.34
N PRO A 242 -11.04 6.27 -3.31
CA PRO A 242 -12.15 7.22 -3.17
C PRO A 242 -13.47 6.60 -3.64
N LEU A 243 -14.52 6.63 -2.79
CA LEU A 243 -15.88 6.33 -3.22
C LEU A 243 -16.83 7.52 -3.01
N VAL A 244 -17.56 7.79 -4.09
CA VAL A 244 -18.63 8.79 -4.26
C VAL A 244 -19.80 8.47 -3.31
N PRO A 245 -20.40 9.46 -2.62
CA PRO A 245 -21.46 9.20 -1.66
C PRO A 245 -22.75 8.76 -2.36
N VAL A 246 -23.19 7.52 -2.11
CA VAL A 246 -24.55 7.06 -2.41
C VAL A 246 -25.42 7.30 -1.17
N ALA A 247 -26.49 8.07 -1.34
CA ALA A 247 -27.43 8.40 -0.27
C ALA A 247 -28.17 7.14 0.22
N ALA A 248 -28.00 6.79 1.50
CA ALA A 248 -28.72 5.71 2.15
C ALA A 248 -30.17 6.12 2.46
N ALA A 249 -31.14 5.42 1.87
CA ALA A 249 -32.56 5.52 2.23
C ALA A 249 -32.81 4.81 3.56
N GLY A 250 -33.35 5.54 4.55
CA GLY A 250 -33.65 5.03 5.87
C GLY A 250 -34.73 3.95 5.88
N HIS A 251 -34.48 2.85 6.60
CA HIS A 251 -35.51 1.90 7.04
C HIS A 251 -35.74 2.08 8.53
N ALA A 252 -36.94 2.53 8.88
CA ALA A 252 -37.42 2.59 10.26
C ALA A 252 -37.85 1.20 10.73
N ALA A 253 -37.39 0.80 11.91
CA ALA A 253 -37.83 -0.40 12.63
C ALA A 253 -39.19 -0.14 13.30
N ALA A 254 -40.13 -1.06 13.13
CA ALA A 254 -41.39 -1.10 13.88
C ALA A 254 -41.38 -2.32 14.81
N ASP A 255 -41.51 -2.07 16.11
CA ASP A 255 -41.88 -3.05 17.13
C ASP A 255 -43.40 -3.30 17.07
N GLY A 256 -43.82 -4.57 17.24
CA GLY A 256 -45.23 -4.89 17.46
C GLY A 256 -45.59 -6.36 17.26
N ALA A 257 -45.70 -7.10 18.36
CA ALA A 257 -46.32 -8.41 18.41
C ALA A 257 -47.84 -8.36 18.19
N ALA A 258 -48.39 -9.30 17.40
CA ALA A 258 -49.61 -10.11 17.67
C ALA A 258 -50.32 -10.61 16.39
N GLY A 259 -50.48 -11.94 16.27
CA GLY A 259 -51.72 -12.60 15.82
C GLY A 259 -52.12 -12.59 14.33
N PRO A 260 -53.00 -13.52 13.88
CA PRO A 260 -52.97 -14.06 12.52
C PRO A 260 -53.99 -13.44 11.52
N THR A 261 -53.60 -13.49 10.23
CA THR A 261 -54.33 -13.51 8.92
C THR A 261 -55.84 -13.22 8.87
N PRO A 262 -56.35 -12.53 7.82
CA PRO A 262 -56.69 -13.22 6.57
C PRO A 262 -56.49 -12.45 5.24
N ALA A 263 -56.58 -13.24 4.16
CA ALA A 263 -56.44 -12.90 2.75
C ALA A 263 -57.43 -11.84 2.22
N TRP A 264 -56.98 -11.05 1.24
CA TRP A 264 -57.87 -10.53 0.20
C TRP A 264 -57.13 -10.23 -1.12
N ALA A 265 -57.84 -10.50 -2.21
CA ALA A 265 -57.43 -10.50 -3.60
C ALA A 265 -57.08 -9.10 -4.16
N GLY A 266 -56.10 -9.08 -5.06
CA GLY A 266 -55.81 -7.92 -5.93
C GLY A 266 -56.58 -8.00 -7.26
N PRO A 267 -57.00 -6.85 -7.82
CA PRO A 267 -57.32 -6.70 -9.24
C PRO A 267 -56.25 -5.89 -10.00
N PRO A 268 -56.29 -5.90 -11.35
CA PRO A 268 -55.10 -5.95 -12.20
C PRO A 268 -54.61 -4.59 -12.75
N ALA A 269 -53.44 -4.67 -13.38
CA ALA A 269 -52.70 -3.62 -14.06
C ALA A 269 -53.49 -2.91 -15.18
N THR A 270 -53.27 -1.60 -15.30
CA THR A 270 -53.70 -0.78 -16.44
C THR A 270 -52.47 -0.35 -17.23
N GLU A 271 -52.46 -0.78 -18.48
CA GLU A 271 -51.53 -0.45 -19.56
C GLU A 271 -52.03 0.83 -20.27
N VAL A 272 -51.15 1.80 -20.56
CA VAL A 272 -51.46 2.97 -21.42
C VAL A 272 -50.24 3.29 -22.31
N PRO A 273 -50.43 3.64 -23.62
CA PRO A 273 -49.46 3.46 -24.70
C PRO A 273 -48.70 4.76 -25.11
N PRO A 274 -47.80 4.74 -26.13
CA PRO A 274 -46.90 5.86 -26.46
C PRO A 274 -47.48 6.81 -27.52
N ALA A 275 -47.03 8.06 -27.50
CA ALA A 275 -47.35 9.06 -28.53
C ALA A 275 -46.08 9.55 -29.25
N VAL A 276 -46.23 9.63 -30.57
CA VAL A 276 -45.29 10.06 -31.63
C VAL A 276 -45.66 11.48 -32.07
N ALA A 277 -44.69 12.25 -32.61
CA ALA A 277 -44.78 13.29 -33.66
C ALA A 277 -43.86 14.49 -33.32
N ASP A 278 -42.76 14.69 -34.04
CA ASP A 278 -42.59 15.50 -35.28
C ASP A 278 -42.39 17.00 -35.00
N HIS A 279 -41.22 17.52 -35.39
CA HIS A 279 -41.13 18.89 -35.93
C HIS A 279 -40.04 18.99 -37.00
N ALA A 280 -40.49 19.44 -38.16
CA ALA A 280 -39.75 19.63 -39.39
C ALA A 280 -39.12 21.04 -39.49
N ALA A 281 -38.26 21.16 -40.50
CA ALA A 281 -37.41 22.28 -40.89
C ALA A 281 -38.11 23.62 -41.15
N THR A 282 -37.34 24.70 -41.05
CA THR A 282 -37.47 25.89 -41.91
C THR A 282 -36.18 26.73 -41.92
N THR A 283 -35.64 26.89 -43.12
CA THR A 283 -34.82 28.02 -43.64
C THR A 283 -35.59 28.50 -44.90
N PRO A 284 -35.30 29.64 -45.57
CA PRO A 284 -34.23 30.65 -45.41
C PRO A 284 -34.78 32.11 -45.42
N ASP A 285 -33.94 33.15 -45.29
CA ASP A 285 -33.75 34.16 -46.34
C ASP A 285 -32.66 35.19 -46.02
N ASP A 286 -32.02 35.64 -47.08
CA ASP A 286 -30.91 36.59 -47.20
C ASP A 286 -31.24 38.03 -46.76
N LEU A 287 -30.22 38.80 -46.37
CA LEU A 287 -30.03 40.19 -46.81
C LEU A 287 -28.56 40.63 -46.62
N ASP A 288 -27.96 40.99 -47.74
CA ASP A 288 -26.71 41.70 -47.94
C ASP A 288 -26.57 42.98 -47.09
N ALA A 289 -25.33 43.29 -46.67
CA ALA A 289 -24.55 44.43 -47.17
C ALA A 289 -23.56 45.02 -46.13
N ASP A 290 -22.30 44.96 -46.54
CA ASP A 290 -21.28 46.02 -46.48
C ASP A 290 -20.46 46.38 -45.22
N THR A 291 -19.14 46.38 -45.48
CA THR A 291 -18.06 47.23 -44.95
C THR A 291 -17.57 47.03 -43.51
N ASN A 292 -16.35 46.47 -43.35
CA ASN A 292 -15.10 47.22 -43.09
C ASN A 292 -13.98 46.23 -42.62
N PRO A 293 -12.80 46.16 -43.26
CA PRO A 293 -11.74 45.24 -42.82
C PRO A 293 -11.03 45.79 -41.57
N THR A 294 -11.32 45.19 -40.41
CA THR A 294 -10.54 45.35 -39.19
C THR A 294 -9.19 44.63 -39.34
N PRO A 295 -8.04 45.27 -39.04
CA PRO A 295 -6.74 44.62 -39.16
C PRO A 295 -6.63 43.47 -38.16
N ALA A 296 -6.12 42.34 -38.66
CA ALA A 296 -5.84 41.15 -37.89
C ALA A 296 -4.88 41.47 -36.74
N VAL A 297 -5.39 41.43 -35.51
CA VAL A 297 -4.58 41.43 -34.29
C VAL A 297 -3.91 40.05 -34.22
N ALA A 298 -2.59 40.03 -34.38
CA ALA A 298 -1.78 38.84 -34.18
C ALA A 298 -2.03 38.26 -32.77
N PRO A 299 -2.20 36.93 -32.63
CA PRO A 299 -2.35 36.31 -31.32
C PRO A 299 -1.11 36.60 -30.48
N ALA A 300 -1.32 37.28 -29.36
CA ALA A 300 -0.25 37.59 -28.43
C ALA A 300 0.37 36.29 -27.89
N ALA A 301 1.67 36.12 -28.19
CA ALA A 301 2.66 35.50 -27.33
C ALA A 301 2.16 35.09 -25.93
N PRO A 302 1.91 33.83 -25.52
CA PRO A 302 1.63 33.56 -24.12
C PRO A 302 2.79 34.08 -23.27
N ARG A 303 2.48 35.06 -22.43
CA ARG A 303 3.43 35.75 -21.55
C ARG A 303 4.03 34.69 -20.61
N ALA A 304 5.32 34.39 -20.79
CA ALA A 304 6.05 33.50 -19.90
C ALA A 304 5.84 33.95 -18.45
N ALA A 305 5.24 33.06 -17.64
CA ALA A 305 5.08 33.30 -16.22
C ALA A 305 6.47 33.53 -15.61
N ALA A 306 6.61 34.59 -14.82
CA ALA A 306 7.85 34.88 -14.13
C ALA A 306 8.26 33.66 -13.27
N PRO A 307 9.54 33.29 -13.24
CA PRO A 307 10.00 32.19 -12.41
C PRO A 307 9.64 32.48 -10.95
N ALA A 308 8.90 31.57 -10.32
CA ALA A 308 8.60 31.64 -8.91
C ALA A 308 9.92 31.66 -8.13
N THR A 309 10.23 32.78 -7.50
CA THR A 309 11.36 32.89 -6.59
C THR A 309 11.17 31.83 -5.50
N PRO A 310 12.13 30.90 -5.26
CA PRO A 310 12.02 29.94 -4.18
C PRO A 310 11.84 30.71 -2.86
N GLY A 311 10.66 30.56 -2.28
CA GLY A 311 10.25 31.29 -1.09
C GLY A 311 11.20 31.00 0.06
N ARG A 312 11.78 32.06 0.61
CA ARG A 312 12.50 32.06 1.89
C ARG A 312 11.60 31.41 2.94
N GLY A 313 12.01 30.24 3.44
CA GLY A 313 11.21 29.40 4.32
C GLY A 313 10.57 30.20 5.45
N VAL A 314 9.24 30.17 5.51
CA VAL A 314 8.49 30.62 6.67
C VAL A 314 8.93 29.72 7.82
N ARG A 315 9.47 30.29 8.91
CA ARG A 315 9.71 29.54 10.14
C ARG A 315 8.35 29.12 10.69
N ALA A 316 7.95 27.88 10.40
CA ALA A 316 6.81 27.25 11.02
C ALA A 316 7.05 27.19 12.54
N GLY A 317 6.00 27.44 13.33
CA GLY A 317 6.04 27.17 14.77
C GLY A 317 6.20 25.67 15.04
N ASP A 318 6.24 25.27 16.31
CA ASP A 318 6.45 23.88 16.77
C ASP A 318 5.41 22.85 16.25
N ARG A 319 4.41 23.28 15.47
CA ARG A 319 3.41 22.41 14.86
C ARG A 319 3.92 21.87 13.50
N PRO A 320 3.88 20.55 13.27
CA PRO A 320 4.15 19.97 11.96
C PRO A 320 3.22 20.56 10.88
N LEU A 321 3.77 20.88 9.70
CA LEU A 321 2.95 21.28 8.56
C LEU A 321 2.13 20.09 8.07
N THR A 322 0.89 20.37 7.66
CA THR A 322 0.03 19.43 6.94
C THR A 322 -0.06 19.83 5.45
N PRO A 323 -0.49 18.94 4.55
CA PRO A 323 -0.68 19.29 3.13
C PRO A 323 -1.63 20.48 2.91
N ASP A 324 -2.59 20.68 3.84
CA ASP A 324 -3.56 21.78 3.80
C ASP A 324 -2.95 23.13 4.20
N ASP A 325 -1.80 23.14 4.87
CA ASP A 325 -1.07 24.35 5.27
C ASP A 325 -0.18 24.91 4.13
N LEU A 326 -0.08 24.19 3.00
CA LEU A 326 0.76 24.59 1.86
C LEU A 326 0.08 25.68 1.01
N PRO A 327 0.85 26.65 0.46
CA PRO A 327 0.30 27.68 -0.42
C PRO A 327 -0.49 27.12 -1.61
N TYR A 328 -0.06 25.98 -2.15
CA TYR A 328 -0.76 25.24 -3.19
C TYR A 328 -0.99 23.81 -2.71
N ARG A 329 -2.24 23.52 -2.33
CA ARG A 329 -2.67 22.20 -1.89
C ARG A 329 -2.34 21.15 -2.96
N PRO A 330 -1.48 20.15 -2.67
CA PRO A 330 -1.19 19.06 -3.60
C PRO A 330 -2.45 18.21 -3.79
N SER A 331 -2.63 17.67 -5.00
CA SER A 331 -3.71 16.70 -5.24
C SER A 331 -3.45 15.42 -4.45
N GLU A 332 -4.52 14.69 -4.10
CA GLU A 332 -4.45 13.40 -3.39
C GLU A 332 -3.47 12.43 -4.08
N ARG A 333 -3.56 12.31 -5.42
CA ARG A 333 -2.62 11.51 -6.21
C ARG A 333 -1.14 11.88 -6.01
N VAL A 334 -0.83 13.17 -5.85
CA VAL A 334 0.54 13.64 -5.59
C VAL A 334 0.95 13.35 -4.14
N GLN A 335 0.01 13.42 -3.19
CA GLN A 335 0.25 13.04 -1.79
C GLN A 335 0.55 11.54 -1.67
N ASP A 336 -0.28 10.69 -2.27
CA ASP A 336 -0.06 9.23 -2.30
C ASP A 336 1.28 8.88 -2.97
N LEU A 337 1.61 9.54 -4.08
CA LEU A 337 2.88 9.33 -4.77
C LEU A 337 4.08 9.75 -3.91
N ALA A 338 3.95 10.85 -3.16
CA ALA A 338 4.98 11.31 -2.22
C ALA A 338 5.21 10.31 -1.09
N LEU A 339 4.12 9.79 -0.48
CA LEU A 339 4.19 8.82 0.61
C LEU A 339 4.81 7.49 0.15
N ARG A 340 4.37 6.96 -0.99
CA ARG A 340 4.96 5.72 -1.56
C ARG A 340 6.45 5.87 -1.88
N ALA A 341 6.85 7.00 -2.45
CA ALA A 341 8.26 7.27 -2.71
C ALA A 341 9.06 7.41 -1.41
N LEU A 342 8.45 7.98 -0.36
CA LEU A 342 9.08 8.14 0.95
C LEU A 342 9.31 6.80 1.64
N GLU A 343 8.31 5.92 1.63
CA GLU A 343 8.40 4.56 2.18
C GLU A 343 9.49 3.74 1.47
N LEU A 344 9.48 3.71 0.14
CA LEU A 344 10.48 2.99 -0.65
C LEU A 344 11.90 3.52 -0.37
N ALA A 345 12.06 4.84 -0.29
CA ALA A 345 13.35 5.45 -0.01
C ALA A 345 13.80 5.23 1.44
N LEU A 346 12.88 5.20 2.40
CA LEU A 346 13.18 4.89 3.80
C LEU A 346 13.63 3.44 3.99
N GLU A 347 12.94 2.51 3.35
CA GLU A 347 13.31 1.08 3.34
C GLU A 347 14.74 0.88 2.81
N ARG A 348 15.11 1.57 1.73
CA ARG A 348 16.48 1.58 1.17
C ARG A 348 17.48 2.29 2.09
N ALA A 349 17.10 3.42 2.66
CA ALA A 349 17.99 4.17 3.56
C ALA A 349 18.34 3.37 4.82
N VAL A 350 17.37 2.62 5.34
CA VAL A 350 17.55 1.69 6.47
C VAL A 350 18.48 0.52 6.08
N ARG A 351 18.48 0.05 4.82
CA ARG A 351 19.46 -0.93 4.33
C ARG A 351 20.85 -0.34 4.07
N GLY A 352 20.95 0.98 3.94
CA GLY A 352 22.20 1.70 3.70
C GLY A 352 22.52 1.94 2.22
N ASP A 353 21.53 1.84 1.32
CA ASP A 353 21.72 1.89 -0.13
C ASP A 353 20.78 2.87 -0.86
N CYS A 354 20.28 3.91 -0.19
CA CYS A 354 19.34 4.87 -0.79
C CYS A 354 20.02 5.81 -1.80
N ALA A 355 20.18 5.34 -3.03
CA ALA A 355 20.51 6.19 -4.17
C ALA A 355 19.28 7.03 -4.61
N PRO A 356 19.48 8.22 -5.20
CA PRO A 356 18.38 9.01 -5.74
C PRO A 356 17.59 8.24 -6.79
N PHE A 357 16.27 8.40 -6.79
CA PHE A 357 15.42 7.79 -7.80
C PHE A 357 14.22 8.66 -8.15
N VAL A 358 13.63 8.38 -9.31
CA VAL A 358 12.34 8.91 -9.75
C VAL A 358 11.33 7.77 -9.65
N LEU A 359 10.23 8.03 -8.93
CA LEU A 359 9.03 7.20 -8.91
C LEU A 359 7.96 7.88 -9.78
N THR A 360 7.46 7.17 -10.78
CA THR A 360 6.37 7.66 -11.63
C THR A 360 5.18 6.71 -11.50
N ARG A 361 3.98 7.25 -11.74
CA ARG A 361 2.75 6.46 -11.78
C ARG A 361 1.92 6.86 -12.97
N GLU A 362 1.86 5.98 -13.97
CA GLU A 362 0.96 6.08 -15.10
C GLU A 362 -0.13 5.02 -14.99
N ALA A 363 -1.39 5.48 -14.93
CA ALA A 363 -2.54 4.62 -14.64
C ALA A 363 -2.31 3.75 -13.38
N HIS A 364 -2.10 2.46 -13.56
CA HIS A 364 -1.90 1.47 -12.49
C HIS A 364 -0.44 0.98 -12.40
N GLU A 365 0.45 1.39 -13.31
CA GLU A 365 1.84 0.95 -13.32
C GLU A 365 2.71 1.94 -12.54
N VAL A 366 3.65 1.38 -11.77
CA VAL A 366 4.63 2.12 -10.97
C VAL A 366 6.00 1.81 -11.55
N GLU A 367 6.72 2.84 -11.97
CA GLU A 367 8.08 2.71 -12.51
C GLU A 367 9.07 3.43 -11.57
N VAL A 368 10.21 2.77 -11.32
CA VAL A 368 11.30 3.31 -10.51
C VAL A 368 12.54 3.39 -11.38
N VAL A 369 13.10 4.59 -11.53
CA VAL A 369 14.36 4.83 -12.25
C VAL A 369 15.40 5.32 -11.26
N GLU A 370 16.49 4.58 -11.10
CA GLU A 370 17.56 4.86 -10.15
C GLU A 370 18.72 5.62 -10.79
N PHE A 371 19.41 6.41 -9.97
CA PHE A 371 20.54 7.23 -10.37
C PHE A 371 21.70 7.02 -9.39
N GLU A 372 22.90 7.47 -9.75
CA GLU A 372 24.08 7.37 -8.88
C GLU A 372 23.88 8.12 -7.56
N ALA A 373 24.39 7.57 -6.45
CA ALA A 373 24.28 8.16 -5.11
C ALA A 373 25.16 9.41 -4.93
N SER A 374 24.78 10.51 -5.59
CA SER A 374 25.47 11.79 -5.56
C SER A 374 24.50 12.96 -5.79
N ASP A 375 24.95 14.19 -5.50
CA ASP A 375 24.19 15.41 -5.84
C ASP A 375 23.93 15.51 -7.36
N ALA A 376 24.87 15.02 -8.17
CA ALA A 376 24.70 14.92 -9.62
C ALA A 376 23.58 13.93 -9.98
N GLY A 377 23.46 12.82 -9.26
CA GLY A 377 22.35 11.87 -9.41
C GLY A 377 20.98 12.49 -9.09
N VAL A 378 20.88 13.33 -8.06
CA VAL A 378 19.64 14.08 -7.77
C VAL A 378 19.29 15.04 -8.91
N ALA A 379 20.29 15.71 -9.49
CA ALA A 379 20.08 16.58 -10.65
C ALA A 379 19.65 15.79 -11.89
N GLN A 380 20.25 14.61 -12.13
CA GLN A 380 19.87 13.71 -13.21
C GLN A 380 18.44 13.17 -13.03
N ALA A 381 18.05 12.80 -11.81
CA ALA A 381 16.69 12.39 -11.49
C ALA A 381 15.68 13.50 -11.82
N ARG A 382 15.98 14.75 -11.44
CA ARG A 382 15.15 15.93 -11.79
C ARG A 382 15.06 16.20 -13.29
N GLU A 383 16.15 16.00 -14.01
CA GLU A 383 16.18 16.15 -15.47
C GLU A 383 15.45 15.00 -16.18
N ALA A 384 15.56 13.78 -15.67
CA ALA A 384 14.79 12.64 -16.15
C ALA A 384 13.31 12.91 -15.98
N ALA A 385 12.87 13.29 -14.75
CA ALA A 385 11.51 13.70 -14.41
C ALA A 385 10.91 14.71 -15.42
N ARG A 386 11.63 15.79 -15.72
CA ARG A 386 11.18 16.82 -16.68
C ARG A 386 11.04 16.32 -18.12
N ARG A 387 11.82 15.30 -18.52
CA ARG A 387 11.84 14.81 -19.91
C ARG A 387 10.85 13.69 -20.21
N GLY A 388 10.40 12.92 -19.21
CA GLY A 388 9.61 11.72 -19.47
C GLY A 388 8.12 11.96 -19.77
N GLY A 389 7.62 13.19 -19.65
CA GLY A 389 6.25 13.53 -20.05
C GLY A 389 5.15 12.94 -19.17
N TRP A 390 5.49 12.48 -17.96
CA TRP A 390 4.54 11.88 -17.03
C TRP A 390 3.52 12.88 -16.49
N SER A 391 2.37 12.37 -16.03
CA SER A 391 1.33 13.19 -15.40
C SER A 391 1.65 13.60 -13.94
N ALA A 392 2.42 12.78 -13.23
CA ALA A 392 2.94 13.03 -11.88
C ALA A 392 4.23 12.24 -11.64
N ALA A 393 5.16 12.81 -10.88
CA ALA A 393 6.41 12.16 -10.50
C ALA A 393 6.81 12.55 -9.07
N ALA A 394 7.52 11.64 -8.40
CA ALA A 394 8.18 11.88 -7.14
C ALA A 394 9.68 11.59 -7.28
N ILE A 395 10.52 12.43 -6.67
CA ILE A 395 11.97 12.26 -6.65
C ILE A 395 12.37 12.11 -5.20
N ALA A 396 13.04 11.01 -4.88
CA ALA A 396 13.53 10.72 -3.53
C ALA A 396 15.06 10.76 -3.48
N TRP A 397 15.61 11.25 -2.37
CA TRP A 397 17.05 11.23 -2.08
C TRP A 397 17.29 11.35 -0.57
N THR A 398 18.51 11.07 -0.11
CA THR A 398 18.91 11.28 1.29
C THR A 398 19.63 12.61 1.48
N THR A 399 19.37 13.27 2.60
CA THR A 399 20.16 14.40 3.11
C THR A 399 20.88 14.01 4.39
N PRO A 400 22.16 14.41 4.56
CA PRO A 400 22.91 14.14 5.78
C PRO A 400 22.32 14.92 6.98
N ALA A 401 22.69 14.50 8.18
CA ALA A 401 22.42 15.26 9.40
C ALA A 401 23.15 16.63 9.38
N ASP A 402 22.59 17.62 10.06
CA ASP A 402 23.19 18.95 10.25
C ASP A 402 22.93 19.49 11.67
N ASP A 403 23.47 20.66 12.01
CA ASP A 403 23.35 21.30 13.33
C ASP A 403 21.90 21.53 13.78
N THR A 404 20.97 21.64 12.84
CA THR A 404 19.54 21.84 13.10
C THR A 404 18.73 20.54 13.04
N ARG A 405 19.30 19.48 12.45
CA ARG A 405 18.64 18.21 12.16
C ARG A 405 19.62 17.07 12.47
N PRO A 406 19.60 16.53 13.70
CA PRO A 406 20.64 15.60 14.19
C PRO A 406 20.62 14.22 13.52
N PHE A 407 19.61 13.91 12.71
CA PHE A 407 19.46 12.63 12.03
C PHE A 407 19.45 12.85 10.51
N PRO A 408 20.06 11.94 9.72
CA PRO A 408 19.88 11.93 8.28
C PRO A 408 18.40 11.71 7.95
N ARG A 409 18.01 12.17 6.76
CA ARG A 409 16.61 12.15 6.32
C ARG A 409 16.51 11.67 4.90
N VAL A 410 15.47 10.91 4.62
CA VAL A 410 14.94 10.77 3.27
C VAL A 410 14.09 12.00 2.98
N VAL A 411 14.24 12.57 1.79
CA VAL A 411 13.47 13.70 1.31
C VAL A 411 12.86 13.34 -0.03
N VAL A 412 11.59 13.69 -0.21
CA VAL A 412 10.85 13.47 -1.45
C VAL A 412 10.23 14.77 -1.93
N ASP A 413 10.48 15.11 -3.19
CA ASP A 413 9.72 16.13 -3.94
C ASP A 413 8.74 15.43 -4.87
N ALA A 414 7.44 15.68 -4.74
CA ALA A 414 6.43 15.12 -5.64
C ALA A 414 5.54 16.21 -6.24
N SER A 415 5.30 16.16 -7.55
CA SER A 415 4.40 17.11 -8.21
C SER A 415 3.64 16.50 -9.38
N ALA A 416 2.53 17.15 -9.74
CA ALA A 416 1.86 16.95 -11.03
C ALA A 416 2.53 17.83 -12.10
N ALA A 417 2.28 17.50 -13.38
CA ALA A 417 2.79 18.25 -14.53
C ALA A 417 2.48 19.76 -14.43
N GLY A 418 3.51 20.60 -14.46
CA GLY A 418 3.39 22.06 -14.45
C GLY A 418 2.79 22.68 -13.17
N ARG A 419 2.65 21.92 -12.08
CA ARG A 419 2.10 22.41 -10.80
C ARG A 419 3.12 22.34 -9.67
N PRO A 420 3.11 23.31 -8.72
CA PRO A 420 3.85 23.16 -7.47
C PRO A 420 3.48 21.87 -6.74
N GLY A 421 4.47 21.26 -6.11
CA GLY A 421 4.38 19.95 -5.48
C GLY A 421 4.47 19.99 -3.96
N ILE A 422 4.52 18.82 -3.34
CA ILE A 422 4.79 18.68 -1.91
C ILE A 422 6.22 18.21 -1.68
N ARG A 423 6.87 18.73 -0.64
CA ARG A 423 8.11 18.17 -0.09
C ARG A 423 7.82 17.49 1.23
N VAL A 424 8.07 16.18 1.30
CA VAL A 424 8.00 15.40 2.55
C VAL A 424 9.36 14.87 2.93
N ALA A 425 9.57 14.59 4.21
CA ALA A 425 10.79 13.96 4.70
C ALA A 425 10.50 13.01 5.87
N HIS A 426 11.41 12.05 6.07
CA HIS A 426 11.39 11.15 7.22
C HIS A 426 12.82 10.91 7.71
N ALA A 427 13.05 11.12 8.99
CA ALA A 427 14.35 10.88 9.61
C ALA A 427 14.58 9.39 9.90
N PHE A 428 15.84 8.98 9.82
CA PHE A 428 16.28 7.64 10.21
C PHE A 428 17.59 7.73 10.97
N ALA A 429 17.91 6.72 11.76
CA ALA A 429 19.16 6.57 12.47
C ALA A 429 19.82 5.25 12.07
N GLN A 430 21.15 5.26 11.95
CA GLN A 430 21.97 4.07 11.88
C GLN A 430 22.85 4.05 13.13
N ASP A 431 22.64 3.07 14.01
CA ASP A 431 23.47 2.87 15.20
C ASP A 431 23.87 1.39 15.36
N GLU A 432 24.51 1.05 16.47
CA GLU A 432 24.98 -0.31 16.75
C GLU A 432 23.84 -1.35 16.81
N LEU A 433 22.60 -0.90 17.03
CA LEU A 433 21.40 -1.76 17.04
C LEU A 433 20.81 -1.95 15.63
N GLY A 434 21.45 -1.37 14.62
CA GLY A 434 20.99 -1.37 13.24
C GLY A 434 20.30 -0.06 12.86
N ALA A 435 19.78 -0.04 11.64
CA ALA A 435 19.08 1.11 11.13
C ALA A 435 17.60 1.09 11.56
N ARG A 436 17.07 2.24 11.96
CA ARG A 436 15.66 2.40 12.32
C ARG A 436 15.14 3.78 11.95
N GLU A 437 13.83 3.85 11.76
CA GLU A 437 13.11 5.11 11.58
C GLU A 437 13.12 5.95 12.86
N VAL A 438 13.13 7.27 12.71
CA VAL A 438 13.09 8.22 13.82
C VAL A 438 11.94 9.20 13.59
N GLY A 439 10.88 9.05 14.39
CA GLY A 439 9.66 9.85 14.24
C GLY A 439 8.78 9.37 13.08
N GLY A 440 7.86 10.23 12.66
CA GLY A 440 6.98 9.99 11.50
C GLY A 440 7.33 10.88 10.31
N PRO A 441 6.65 10.67 9.17
CA PRO A 441 6.80 11.54 8.00
C PRO A 441 6.32 12.96 8.31
N GLU A 442 7.07 13.96 7.82
CA GLU A 442 6.76 15.38 7.98
C GLU A 442 6.66 16.09 6.64
N VAL A 443 5.72 17.03 6.51
CA VAL A 443 5.69 17.97 5.38
C VAL A 443 6.70 19.08 5.66
N VAL A 444 7.72 19.18 4.82
CA VAL A 444 8.80 20.18 4.98
C VAL A 444 8.42 21.50 4.30
N GLY A 445 7.59 21.44 3.27
CA GLY A 445 7.07 22.63 2.59
C GLY A 445 6.61 22.38 1.17
N GLN A 446 6.48 23.45 0.40
CA GLN A 446 6.12 23.40 -1.01
C GLN A 446 7.35 23.01 -1.85
N ALA A 447 7.21 21.99 -2.70
CA ALA A 447 8.18 21.67 -3.73
C ALA A 447 7.94 22.51 -4.99
N ALA A 448 9.01 22.86 -5.70
CA ALA A 448 8.88 23.39 -7.07
C ALA A 448 8.27 22.30 -7.99
N PRO A 449 7.68 22.68 -9.14
CA PRO A 449 7.28 21.71 -10.15
C PRO A 449 8.45 20.81 -10.52
N VAL A 450 8.23 19.51 -10.40
CA VAL A 450 9.20 18.44 -10.70
C VAL A 450 9.20 18.10 -12.20
N LEU A 451 8.03 18.28 -12.84
CA LEU A 451 7.72 17.95 -14.22
C LEU A 451 7.62 19.19 -15.10
#